data_AF-A0A7W1I4S9-F1
#
_entry.id   AF-A0A7W1I4S9-F1
#
_cell.length_a   1.000
_cell.length_b   1.000
_cell.length_c   1.000
_cell.angle_alpha   90.00
_cell.angle_beta   90.00
_cell.angle_gamma   90.00
#
_symmetry.space_group_name_H-M   'P 1'
#
loop_
_entity.id
_entity.type
_entity.pdbx_description
1 polymer ?
#
loop_
_entity_poly.entity_id
_entity_poly.type
_entity_poly.pdbx_seq_one_letter_code
_entity_poly.pdbx_strand_id
1 'polypeptide(L)'
;MSTAQTLSIVLYEGRGSLPLERAVRASALRRLLESGYQVARVGIEGTTPAAPGAGAMAVLGRFLEAHPSVAQSREDEGRPVFFCNIEGLDAESMLRGLEELHARTSTTPRQKWKPWFPVIDFSRCTNCMQCLTFCLFDVYGVSKEKKIEVRNPTNCKTDCPACSRVCPEVAILFPK
;
A
#
# COMPACT_ATOMS: atom_id res chain seq x y z
N MET A 1 -6.40 3.21 23.44
CA MET A 1 -6.37 2.79 22.02
C MET A 1 -4.90 2.65 21.64
N SER A 2 -4.39 1.42 21.53
CA SER A 2 -2.99 1.18 21.16
C SER A 2 -2.80 1.61 19.71
N THR A 3 -1.93 2.59 19.46
CA THR A 3 -1.58 3.03 18.11
C THR A 3 -0.90 1.87 17.39
N ALA A 4 -1.47 1.42 16.28
CA ALA A 4 -0.89 0.35 15.48
C ALA A 4 0.51 0.80 15.01
N GLN A 5 1.55 0.11 15.49
CA GLN A 5 2.92 0.38 15.05
C GLN A 5 3.09 -0.22 13.66
N THR A 6 3.16 0.63 12.64
CA THR A 6 3.36 0.22 11.24
C THR A 6 4.83 0.31 10.87
N LEU A 7 5.37 -0.71 10.20
CA LEU A 7 6.70 -0.61 9.57
C LEU A 7 6.53 -0.08 8.15
N SER A 8 6.98 1.17 7.95
CA SER A 8 6.90 1.91 6.68
C SER A 8 8.19 1.71 5.87
N ILE A 9 8.05 1.49 4.56
CA ILE A 9 9.15 1.21 3.66
C ILE A 9 9.43 2.42 2.78
N VAL A 10 10.71 2.76 2.66
CA VAL A 10 11.18 3.82 1.78
C VAL A 10 12.13 3.21 0.76
N LEU A 11 11.75 3.22 -0.51
CA LEU A 11 12.64 2.88 -1.62
C LEU A 11 13.46 4.11 -2.00
N TYR A 12 14.74 4.11 -1.66
CA TYR A 12 15.67 5.22 -1.83
C TYR A 12 16.56 5.03 -3.05
N GLU A 13 16.46 5.97 -3.98
CA GLU A 13 17.25 6.09 -5.21
C GLU A 13 17.88 7.49 -5.31
N GLY A 14 18.16 8.12 -4.16
CA GLY A 14 18.73 9.46 -4.05
C GLY A 14 20.26 9.48 -4.04
N ARG A 15 20.84 10.61 -3.64
CA ARG A 15 22.30 10.79 -3.54
C ARG A 15 22.92 9.73 -2.61
N GLY A 16 24.06 9.16 -3.01
CA GLY A 16 24.72 8.08 -2.25
C GLY A 16 24.16 6.67 -2.52
N SER A 17 23.19 6.54 -3.43
CA SER A 17 22.67 5.25 -3.88
C SER A 17 22.65 5.13 -5.41
N LEU A 18 22.75 3.90 -5.92
CA LEU A 18 22.56 3.60 -7.34
C LEU A 18 21.07 3.46 -7.66
N PRO A 19 20.58 4.03 -8.76
CA PRO A 19 19.20 3.86 -9.18
C PRO A 19 18.92 2.39 -9.50
N LEU A 20 17.70 1.94 -9.19
CA LEU A 20 17.26 0.60 -9.57
C LEU A 20 16.83 0.61 -11.03
N GLU A 21 17.11 -0.49 -11.73
CA GLU A 21 16.57 -0.70 -13.06
C GLU A 21 15.03 -0.70 -13.00
N ARG A 22 14.38 -0.13 -14.02
CA ARG A 22 12.93 0.06 -14.06
C ARG A 22 12.16 -1.25 -13.83
N ALA A 23 12.61 -2.38 -14.40
CA ALA A 23 11.98 -3.68 -14.24
C ALA A 23 12.09 -4.21 -12.80
N VAL A 24 13.29 -4.15 -12.23
CA VAL A 24 13.56 -4.56 -10.84
C VAL A 24 12.75 -3.70 -9.86
N ARG A 25 12.74 -2.39 -10.07
CA ARG A 25 11.95 -1.45 -9.25
C ARG A 25 10.46 -1.76 -9.29
N ALA A 26 9.89 -1.98 -10.49
CA ALA A 26 8.47 -2.31 -10.63
C ALA A 26 8.13 -3.62 -9.91
N SER A 27 8.98 -4.64 -10.05
CA SER A 27 8.82 -5.93 -9.37
C SER A 27 8.87 -5.78 -7.84
N ALA A 28 9.86 -5.06 -7.32
CA ALA A 28 10.02 -4.80 -5.89
C ALA A 28 8.82 -4.04 -5.30
N LEU A 29 8.41 -2.94 -5.94
CA LEU A 29 7.24 -2.16 -5.52
C LEU A 29 5.96 -3.01 -5.49
N ARG A 30 5.70 -3.76 -6.56
CA ARG A 30 4.54 -4.64 -6.64
C ARG A 30 4.53 -5.64 -5.49
N ARG A 31 5.65 -6.32 -5.26
CA ARG A 31 5.74 -7.36 -4.23
C ARG A 31 5.60 -6.81 -2.81
N LEU A 32 6.16 -5.62 -2.54
CA LEU A 32 6.00 -4.94 -1.26
C LEU A 32 4.53 -4.56 -1.02
N LEU A 33 3.86 -4.01 -2.03
CA LEU A 33 2.44 -3.64 -1.94
C LEU A 33 1.53 -4.86 -1.74
N GLU A 34 1.75 -5.95 -2.50
CA GLU A 34 1.01 -7.22 -2.35
C GLU A 34 1.18 -7.84 -0.95
N SER A 35 2.35 -7.65 -0.34
CA SER A 35 2.64 -8.05 1.04
C SER A 35 2.09 -7.08 2.10
N GLY A 36 1.35 -6.04 1.71
CA GLY A 36 0.72 -5.08 2.61
C GLY A 36 1.68 -4.06 3.22
N TYR A 37 2.83 -3.80 2.58
CA TYR A 37 3.75 -2.75 3.00
C TYR A 37 3.28 -1.37 2.49
N GLN A 38 3.33 -0.36 3.36
CA GLN A 38 3.26 1.03 2.92
C GLN A 38 4.63 1.41 2.36
N VAL A 39 4.68 1.81 1.09
CA VAL A 39 5.93 2.10 0.39
C VAL A 39 5.91 3.53 -0.13
N ALA A 40 6.97 4.28 0.17
CA ALA A 40 7.27 5.57 -0.43
C ALA A 40 8.53 5.45 -1.28
N ARG A 41 8.62 6.23 -2.37
CA ARG A 41 9.83 6.28 -3.23
C ARG A 41 10.49 7.65 -3.11
N VAL A 42 11.81 7.68 -2.98
CA VAL A 42 12.62 8.90 -2.93
C VAL A 42 13.64 8.87 -4.06
N GLY A 43 13.54 9.81 -4.98
CA GLY A 43 14.52 9.99 -6.05
C GLY A 43 15.54 11.08 -5.72
N ILE A 44 16.47 11.32 -6.65
CA ILE A 44 17.56 12.33 -6.55
C ILE A 44 17.02 13.76 -6.31
N GLU A 45 15.85 14.10 -6.86
CA GLU A 45 15.18 15.40 -6.70
C GLU A 45 13.93 15.32 -5.80
N GLY A 46 13.72 14.19 -5.12
CA GLY A 46 12.52 13.97 -4.31
C GLY A 46 12.67 14.58 -2.91
N THR A 47 11.69 15.38 -2.50
CA THR A 47 11.48 15.72 -1.09
C THR A 47 11.32 14.44 -0.28
N THR A 48 11.95 14.38 0.90
CA THR A 48 11.76 13.29 1.86
C THR A 48 10.26 13.08 2.07
N PRO A 49 9.70 11.92 1.73
CA PRO A 49 8.28 11.67 1.91
C PRO A 49 7.99 11.83 3.40
N ALA A 50 6.93 12.57 3.73
CA ALA A 50 6.39 12.58 5.08
C ALA A 50 6.15 11.12 5.47
N ALA A 51 6.91 10.63 6.46
CA ALA A 51 6.83 9.24 6.88
C ALA A 51 5.38 8.94 7.28
N PRO A 52 4.69 8.00 6.62
CA PRO A 52 3.35 7.65 7.04
C PRO A 52 3.45 6.85 8.34
N GLY A 53 2.94 7.41 9.42
CA GLY A 53 2.72 6.74 10.71
C GLY A 53 3.83 6.86 11.76
N ALA A 54 3.46 6.65 13.02
CA ALA A 54 4.32 6.73 14.21
C ALA A 54 5.14 5.44 14.48
N GLY A 55 5.60 4.75 13.43
CA GLY A 55 6.25 3.44 13.54
C GLY A 55 7.67 3.37 12.98
N ALA A 56 8.29 2.18 13.05
CA ALA A 56 9.62 1.93 12.51
C ALA A 56 9.69 2.15 10.99
N MET A 57 10.86 2.52 10.48
CA MET A 57 11.08 2.78 9.05
C MET A 57 12.21 1.91 8.50
N ALA A 58 12.00 1.26 7.36
CA ALA A 58 13.06 0.61 6.60
C ALA A 58 13.34 1.37 5.31
N VAL A 59 14.59 1.78 5.11
CA VAL A 59 15.07 2.45 3.90
C VAL A 59 15.82 1.42 3.05
N LEU A 60 15.18 1.01 1.94
CA LEU A 60 15.72 0.07 0.97
C LEU A 60 16.42 0.84 -0.14
N GLY A 61 17.68 0.51 -0.43
CA GLY A 61 18.43 1.14 -1.51
C GLY A 61 19.67 0.36 -1.90
N ARG A 62 20.28 0.71 -3.04
CA ARG A 62 21.61 0.22 -3.42
C ARG A 62 22.65 1.24 -2.99
N PHE A 63 23.03 1.20 -1.72
CA PHE A 63 23.91 2.21 -1.13
C PHE A 63 25.37 1.98 -1.53
N LEU A 64 26.05 3.05 -1.93
CA LEU A 64 27.47 3.02 -2.30
C LEU A 64 28.39 2.99 -1.07
N GLU A 65 27.94 3.58 0.04
CA GLU A 65 28.65 3.59 1.31
C GLU A 65 27.97 2.69 2.34
N ALA A 66 28.75 2.15 3.27
CA ALA A 66 28.23 1.38 4.39
C ALA A 66 27.47 2.32 5.34
N HIS A 67 26.14 2.39 5.21
CA HIS A 67 25.31 3.06 6.19
C HIS A 67 25.18 2.21 7.47
N PRO A 68 25.18 2.84 8.66
CA PRO A 68 24.88 2.12 9.88
C PRO A 68 23.48 1.51 9.77
N SER A 69 23.36 0.23 10.15
CA SER A 69 22.11 -0.55 10.08
C SER A 69 20.95 0.06 10.88
N VAL A 70 21.24 1.03 11.74
CA VAL A 70 20.27 1.86 12.46
C VAL A 70 20.79 3.30 12.44
N ALA A 71 20.05 4.24 11.86
CA ALA A 71 20.27 5.66 12.12
C ALA A 71 19.14 6.17 13.01
N GLN A 72 19.48 6.79 14.14
CA GLN A 72 18.52 7.56 14.92
C GLN A 72 18.31 8.87 14.16
N SER A 73 17.07 9.20 13.76
CA SER A 73 16.79 10.49 13.14
C SER A 73 17.19 11.61 14.09
N ARG A 74 18.09 12.48 13.65
CA ARG A 74 18.32 13.78 14.29
C ARG A 74 17.16 14.67 13.86
N GLU A 75 16.39 15.09 14.84
CA GLU A 75 15.20 15.96 14.76
C GLU A 75 13.89 15.18 14.51
N ASP A 76 13.07 15.19 15.57
CA ASP A 76 11.74 14.60 15.81
C ASP A 76 11.59 13.07 16.05
N GLU A 77 11.21 12.77 17.29
CA GLU A 77 10.42 11.62 17.77
C GLU A 77 10.96 10.21 17.50
N GLY A 78 12.00 9.76 18.20
CA GLY A 78 12.17 8.37 18.71
C GLY A 78 11.98 7.16 17.78
N ARG A 79 11.85 7.34 16.46
CA ARG A 79 11.49 6.29 15.52
C ARG A 79 12.74 5.56 15.02
N PRO A 80 12.80 4.23 15.10
CA PRO A 80 13.97 3.51 14.62
C PRO A 80 13.95 3.46 13.08
N VAL A 81 15.01 3.96 12.44
CA VAL A 81 15.23 3.90 10.99
C VAL A 81 16.31 2.88 10.67
N PHE A 82 15.99 1.94 9.79
CA PHE A 82 16.87 0.84 9.39
C PHE A 82 17.25 0.98 7.92
N PHE A 83 18.55 1.04 7.63
CA PHE A 83 19.06 1.05 6.25
C PHE A 83 19.33 -0.38 5.81
N CYS A 84 18.68 -0.80 4.73
CA CYS A 84 18.81 -2.15 4.17
C CYS A 84 19.38 -2.04 2.76
N ASN A 85 20.61 -2.48 2.57
CA ASN A 85 21.17 -2.61 1.23
C ASN A 85 20.50 -3.80 0.53
N ILE A 86 19.89 -3.54 -0.63
CA ILE A 86 19.19 -4.54 -1.44
C ILE A 86 19.97 -4.95 -2.69
N GLU A 87 21.22 -4.51 -2.83
CA GLU A 87 22.07 -4.91 -3.93
C GLU A 87 22.29 -6.43 -3.95
N GLY A 88 22.03 -7.05 -5.10
CA GLY A 88 22.19 -8.50 -5.28
C GLY A 88 21.14 -9.36 -4.59
N LEU A 89 20.19 -8.78 -3.85
CA LEU A 89 19.09 -9.52 -3.25
C LEU A 89 17.96 -9.75 -4.26
N ASP A 90 17.42 -10.96 -4.25
CA ASP A 90 16.14 -11.24 -4.89
C ASP A 90 14.95 -10.74 -4.04
N ALA A 91 13.76 -10.77 -4.63
CA ALA A 91 12.56 -10.28 -3.96
C ALA A 91 12.20 -11.07 -2.69
N GLU A 92 12.46 -12.38 -2.65
CA GLU A 92 12.15 -13.24 -1.51
C GLU A 92 13.09 -12.98 -0.32
N SER A 93 14.38 -12.80 -0.59
CA SER A 93 15.40 -12.47 0.42
C SER A 93 15.17 -11.08 1.00
N MET A 94 14.79 -10.11 0.16
CA MET A 94 14.37 -8.78 0.62
C MET A 94 13.15 -8.86 1.54
N LEU A 95 12.12 -9.62 1.17
CA LEU A 95 10.93 -9.78 2.01
C LEU A 95 11.24 -10.45 3.36
N ARG A 96 12.09 -11.48 3.36
CA ARG A 96 12.54 -12.15 4.60
C ARG A 96 13.21 -11.19 5.55
N GLY A 97 14.13 -10.34 5.05
CA GLY A 97 14.78 -9.32 5.87
C GLY A 97 13.78 -8.30 6.45
N LEU A 98 12.73 -7.96 5.70
CA LEU A 98 11.66 -7.09 6.20
C LEU A 98 10.76 -7.76 7.23
N GLU A 99 10.50 -9.07 7.11
CA GLU A 99 9.77 -9.87 8.11
C GLU A 99 10.56 -9.98 9.41
N GLU A 100 11.87 -10.23 9.33
CA GLU A 100 12.77 -10.21 10.49
C GLU A 100 12.77 -8.83 11.16
N LEU A 101 12.78 -7.75 10.36
CA LEU A 101 12.71 -6.41 10.90
C LEU A 101 11.37 -6.13 11.57
N HIS A 102 10.27 -6.55 10.94
CA HIS A 102 8.91 -6.45 11.48
C HIS A 102 8.79 -7.14 12.84
N ALA A 103 9.39 -8.33 12.98
CA ALA A 103 9.44 -9.09 14.22
C ALA A 103 10.29 -8.38 15.29
N ARG A 104 11.44 -7.84 14.92
CA ARG A 104 12.32 -7.07 15.82
C ARG A 104 11.67 -5.79 16.34
N THR A 105 10.83 -5.14 15.55
CA THR A 105 10.18 -3.87 15.91
C THR A 105 8.78 -4.06 16.47
N SER A 106 8.31 -5.29 16.67
CA SER A 106 6.97 -5.62 17.20
C SER A 106 5.83 -4.87 16.51
N THR A 107 5.96 -4.64 15.20
CA THR A 107 4.96 -3.91 14.42
C THR A 107 3.72 -4.77 14.17
N THR A 108 2.55 -4.16 13.98
CA THR A 108 1.26 -4.87 13.86
C THR A 108 1.19 -5.72 12.58
N PRO A 109 0.75 -6.99 12.65
CA PRO A 109 0.67 -7.88 11.49
C PRO A 109 -0.09 -7.25 10.33
N ARG A 110 0.51 -7.35 9.14
CA ARG A 110 -0.01 -6.76 7.90
C ARG A 110 -1.13 -7.64 7.37
N GLN A 111 -2.33 -7.11 7.19
CA GLN A 111 -3.27 -7.76 6.28
C GLN A 111 -2.73 -7.61 4.86
N LYS A 112 -2.59 -8.73 4.13
CA LYS A 112 -2.23 -8.70 2.70
C LYS A 112 -3.18 -7.73 2.00
N TRP A 113 -2.63 -6.67 1.43
CA TRP A 113 -3.42 -5.66 0.76
C TRP A 113 -3.93 -6.22 -0.57
N LYS A 114 -5.24 -6.44 -0.65
CA LYS A 114 -5.92 -6.82 -1.88
C LYS A 114 -6.70 -5.59 -2.36
N PRO A 115 -6.43 -5.04 -3.57
CA PRO A 115 -7.14 -3.89 -4.11
C PRO A 115 -8.55 -4.30 -4.53
N TRP A 116 -9.40 -4.58 -3.55
CA TRP A 116 -10.76 -5.05 -3.72
C TRP A 116 -11.75 -3.92 -3.48
N PHE A 117 -12.28 -3.37 -4.57
CA PHE A 117 -13.33 -2.37 -4.54
C PHE A 117 -14.14 -2.47 -5.84
N PRO A 118 -15.44 -2.15 -5.79
CA PRO A 118 -16.26 -2.19 -6.98
C PRO A 118 -15.94 -1.00 -7.89
N VAL A 119 -16.00 -1.24 -9.20
CA VAL A 119 -15.96 -0.23 -10.26
C VAL A 119 -17.26 -0.32 -11.04
N ILE A 120 -17.93 0.81 -11.27
CA ILE A 120 -19.19 0.87 -12.00
C ILE A 120 -18.91 1.20 -13.47
N ASP A 121 -19.35 0.33 -14.38
CA ASP A 121 -19.44 0.64 -15.81
C ASP A 121 -20.72 1.44 -16.08
N PHE A 122 -20.58 2.76 -16.17
CA PHE A 122 -21.70 3.66 -16.41
C PHE A 122 -22.31 3.54 -17.81
N SER A 123 -21.66 2.88 -18.77
CA SER A 123 -22.27 2.63 -20.08
C SER A 123 -23.35 1.55 -20.02
N ARG A 124 -23.25 0.64 -19.04
CA ARG A 124 -24.21 -0.44 -18.78
C ARG A 124 -25.17 -0.11 -17.65
N CYS A 125 -24.74 0.70 -16.69
CA CYS A 125 -25.55 1.01 -15.51
C CYS A 125 -26.82 1.76 -15.87
N THR A 126 -27.98 1.17 -15.57
CA THR A 126 -29.31 1.80 -15.72
C THR A 126 -29.72 2.65 -14.52
N ASN A 127 -28.81 2.91 -13.57
CA ASN A 127 -29.07 3.67 -12.35
C ASN A 127 -30.21 3.07 -11.48
N CYS A 128 -30.40 1.74 -11.50
CA CYS A 128 -31.50 1.03 -10.82
C CYS A 128 -31.37 0.96 -9.28
N MET A 129 -30.26 1.42 -8.70
CA MET A 129 -29.97 1.48 -7.26
C MET A 129 -29.92 0.14 -6.50
N GLN A 130 -30.02 -1.01 -7.16
CA GLN A 130 -29.98 -2.30 -6.46
C GLN A 130 -28.66 -2.53 -5.71
N CYS A 131 -27.52 -2.14 -6.29
CA CYS A 131 -26.21 -2.24 -5.64
C CYS A 131 -26.13 -1.41 -4.34
N LEU A 132 -26.80 -0.26 -4.28
CA LEU A 132 -26.91 0.56 -3.07
C LEU A 132 -27.69 -0.18 -1.98
N THR A 133 -28.88 -0.69 -2.30
CA THR A 133 -29.73 -1.38 -1.33
C THR A 133 -29.12 -2.69 -0.82
N PHE A 134 -28.42 -3.44 -1.68
CA PHE A 134 -27.84 -4.73 -1.32
C PHE A 134 -26.52 -4.61 -0.54
N CYS A 135 -25.82 -3.47 -0.61
CA CYS A 135 -24.54 -3.33 0.05
C CYS A 135 -24.69 -3.06 1.55
N LEU A 136 -24.37 -4.04 2.38
CA LEU A 136 -24.35 -3.89 3.84
C LEU A 136 -23.14 -3.12 4.38
N PHE A 137 -22.17 -2.79 3.53
CA PHE A 137 -20.90 -2.19 3.93
C PHE A 137 -20.80 -0.70 3.58
N ASP A 138 -21.91 -0.05 3.23
CA ASP A 138 -21.95 1.39 2.94
C ASP A 138 -20.95 1.81 1.84
N VAL A 139 -20.73 0.96 0.84
CA VAL A 139 -19.76 1.24 -0.25
C VAL A 139 -20.30 2.27 -1.23
N TYR A 140 -21.61 2.24 -1.49
CA TYR A 140 -22.27 3.05 -2.50
C TYR A 140 -22.98 4.25 -1.89
N GLY A 141 -23.10 5.32 -2.68
CA GLY A 141 -23.88 6.51 -2.36
C GLY A 141 -24.67 7.00 -3.57
N VAL A 142 -25.37 8.11 -3.38
CA VAL A 142 -26.12 8.79 -4.45
C VAL A 142 -25.59 10.21 -4.57
N SER A 143 -25.19 10.60 -5.77
CA SER A 143 -24.71 11.96 -6.08
C SER A 143 -25.86 12.98 -6.00
N LYS A 144 -25.51 14.28 -6.09
CA LYS A 144 -26.50 15.37 -6.13
C LYS A 144 -27.46 15.25 -7.32
N GLU A 145 -26.99 14.70 -8.43
CA GLU A 145 -27.75 14.44 -9.66
C GLU A 145 -28.54 13.14 -9.61
N LYS A 146 -28.68 12.53 -8.42
CA LYS A 146 -29.39 11.25 -8.20
C LYS A 146 -28.78 10.07 -8.98
N LYS A 147 -27.46 10.09 -9.18
CA LYS A 147 -26.72 8.98 -9.80
C LYS A 147 -26.03 8.11 -8.76
N ILE A 148 -25.99 6.81 -8.99
CA ILE A 148 -25.23 5.87 -8.17
C ILE A 148 -23.73 6.18 -8.27
N GLU A 149 -23.02 6.15 -7.14
CA GLU A 149 -21.56 6.31 -7.08
C GLU A 149 -20.94 5.38 -6.04
N VAL A 150 -19.65 5.08 -6.20
CA VAL A 150 -18.85 4.39 -5.19
C VAL A 150 -18.28 5.45 -4.26
N ARG A 151 -18.79 5.53 -3.03
CA ARG A 151 -18.44 6.57 -2.06
C ARG A 151 -17.36 6.13 -1.06
N ASN A 152 -17.49 4.91 -0.54
CA ASN A 152 -16.55 4.35 0.43
C ASN A 152 -15.95 3.05 -0.11
N PRO A 153 -15.08 3.11 -1.14
CA PRO A 153 -14.54 1.92 -1.80
C PRO A 153 -13.78 0.99 -0.82
N THR A 154 -13.13 1.57 0.19
CA THR A 154 -12.37 0.83 1.22
C THR A 154 -13.24 0.02 2.17
N ASN A 155 -14.54 0.29 2.26
CA ASN A 155 -15.44 -0.49 3.09
C ASN A 155 -15.85 -1.81 2.42
N CYS A 156 -15.52 -2.01 1.14
CA CYS A 156 -15.91 -3.22 0.44
C CYS A 156 -15.25 -4.44 1.07
N LYS A 157 -16.06 -5.37 1.58
CA LYS A 157 -15.56 -6.64 2.09
C LYS A 157 -14.86 -7.42 0.97
N THR A 158 -13.58 -7.73 1.18
CA THR A 158 -12.75 -8.52 0.27
C THR A 158 -13.48 -9.81 -0.15
N ASP A 159 -13.47 -10.09 -1.46
CA ASP A 159 -14.09 -11.26 -2.08
C ASP A 159 -15.62 -11.35 -1.93
N CYS A 160 -16.31 -10.25 -1.61
CA CYS A 160 -17.79 -10.19 -1.59
C CYS A 160 -18.37 -9.95 -3.00
N PRO A 161 -19.11 -10.91 -3.60
CA PRO A 161 -19.65 -10.78 -4.95
C PRO A 161 -21.10 -10.27 -5.00
N ALA A 162 -21.67 -9.84 -3.87
CA ALA A 162 -23.12 -9.63 -3.73
C ALA A 162 -23.67 -8.58 -4.72
N CYS A 163 -23.04 -7.40 -4.77
CA CYS A 163 -23.48 -6.31 -5.62
C CYS A 163 -23.30 -6.58 -7.13
N SER A 164 -22.30 -7.37 -7.53
CA SER A 164 -22.14 -7.76 -8.94
C SER A 164 -23.12 -8.83 -9.37
N ARG A 165 -23.51 -9.75 -8.47
CA ARG A 165 -24.54 -10.76 -8.75
C ARG A 165 -25.94 -10.19 -8.87
N VAL A 166 -26.26 -9.14 -8.11
CA VAL A 166 -27.60 -8.55 -8.15
C VAL A 166 -27.79 -7.52 -9.25
N CYS A 167 -26.71 -6.95 -9.79
CA CYS A 167 -26.82 -5.97 -10.85
C CYS A 167 -27.39 -6.61 -12.14
N PRO A 168 -28.57 -6.19 -12.62
CA PRO A 168 -29.22 -6.81 -13.77
C PRO A 168 -28.42 -6.63 -15.05
N GLU A 169 -27.72 -5.49 -15.16
CA GLU A 169 -26.88 -5.15 -16.30
C GLU A 169 -25.45 -5.65 -16.15
N VAL A 170 -25.11 -6.32 -15.05
CA VAL A 170 -23.74 -6.77 -14.72
C VAL A 170 -22.71 -5.65 -14.89
N ALA A 171 -23.08 -4.44 -14.45
CA ALA A 171 -22.29 -3.22 -14.57
C ALA A 171 -21.26 -3.03 -13.45
N ILE A 172 -21.26 -3.89 -12.42
CA ILE A 172 -20.32 -3.83 -11.29
C ILE A 172 -19.16 -4.79 -11.55
N LEU A 173 -17.96 -4.23 -11.61
CA LEU A 173 -16.71 -4.93 -11.90
C LEU A 173 -15.80 -4.90 -10.66
N PHE A 174 -14.98 -5.93 -10.49
CA PHE A 174 -13.94 -5.98 -9.45
C PHE A 174 -12.58 -6.22 -10.10
N PRO A 175 -11.53 -5.49 -9.71
CA PRO A 175 -10.16 -5.79 -10.12
C PRO A 175 -9.78 -7.22 -9.70
N LYS A 176 -9.14 -7.96 -10.60
CA LYS A 176 -8.58 -9.29 -10.33
C LYS A 176 -7.12 -9.19 -9.93
#